data_AF-A0A969EEC9-F1
#
_entry.id   AF-A0A969EEC9-F1
#
_cell.length_a   1.000
_cell.length_b   1.000
_cell.length_c   1.000
_cell.angle_alpha   90.00
_cell.angle_beta   90.00
_cell.angle_gamma   90.00
#
_symmetry.space_group_name_H-M   'P 1'
#
loop_
_entity.id
_entity.type
_entity.pdbx_description
1 polymer ?
#
loop_
_entity_poly.entity_id
_entity_poly.type
_entity_poly.pdbx_seq_one_letter_code
_entity_poly.pdbx_strand_id
1 'polypeptide(L)'
;RCSRSCAGAASGCASAWGPRSRSSPGANDPMAVFLTLSLIDIIALGEPLSAWGLIGDFLWDLGLGAVGGMIGGAALAALLKRVRLSPGLAPLFVSAAGVCIFALVNAGGGSGLLAVYLTGIVVGNSRPPGLARILSVHDGLAWLMQIGMFLILGLLVEPMNSSRSRPRRSASRRC
;
A
#
# COMPACT_ATOMS: atom_id res chain seq x y z
N ARG A 1 29.51 -31.53 -27.00
CA ARG A 1 28.99 -30.40 -27.82
C ARG A 1 27.49 -30.22 -27.59
N CYS A 2 27.07 -30.10 -26.32
CA CYS A 2 25.66 -29.97 -25.92
C CYS A 2 25.55 -29.10 -24.64
N SER A 3 26.24 -27.95 -24.63
CA SER A 3 26.18 -26.98 -23.53
C SER A 3 25.93 -25.54 -24.01
N ARG A 4 25.84 -25.33 -25.33
CA ARG A 4 25.63 -23.99 -25.91
C ARG A 4 24.22 -23.75 -26.49
N SER A 5 23.40 -24.79 -26.68
CA SER A 5 22.04 -24.61 -27.24
C SER A 5 20.98 -24.22 -26.21
N CYS A 6 21.15 -24.51 -24.92
CA CYS A 6 20.16 -24.10 -23.92
C CYS A 6 20.28 -22.63 -23.48
N ALA A 7 21.40 -21.97 -23.76
CA ALA A 7 21.60 -20.55 -23.44
C ALA A 7 20.81 -19.61 -24.37
N GLY A 8 20.45 -20.06 -25.58
CA GLY A 8 19.67 -19.26 -26.55
C GLY A 8 18.15 -19.35 -26.38
N ALA A 9 17.64 -20.37 -25.68
CA ALA A 9 16.21 -20.56 -25.47
C ALA A 9 15.66 -19.81 -24.24
N ALA A 10 16.50 -19.55 -23.23
CA ALA A 10 16.10 -18.82 -22.03
C ALA A 10 15.99 -17.30 -22.25
N SER A 11 16.69 -16.73 -23.24
CA SER A 11 16.61 -15.31 -23.59
C SER A 11 15.39 -14.95 -24.44
N GLY A 12 14.69 -15.94 -25.02
CA GLY A 12 13.48 -15.73 -25.83
C GLY A 12 12.16 -15.66 -25.05
N CYS A 13 12.12 -16.17 -23.81
CA CYS A 13 10.90 -16.11 -22.98
C CYS A 13 10.74 -14.81 -22.19
N ALA A 14 11.83 -14.05 -21.95
CA ALA A 14 11.77 -12.79 -21.22
C ALA A 14 11.24 -11.62 -22.06
N SER A 15 11.29 -11.73 -23.40
CA SER A 15 10.82 -10.70 -24.32
C SER A 15 9.35 -10.85 -24.74
N ALA A 16 8.69 -11.96 -24.38
CA ALA A 16 7.28 -12.22 -24.69
C ALA A 16 6.30 -11.54 -23.71
N TRP A 17 6.78 -11.04 -22.56
CA TRP A 17 6.00 -10.22 -21.63
C TRP A 17 6.30 -8.74 -21.87
N GLY A 18 5.96 -8.25 -23.06
CA GLY A 18 5.85 -6.81 -23.27
C GLY A 18 4.70 -6.26 -22.41
N PRO A 19 4.90 -5.19 -21.61
CA PRO A 19 3.83 -4.65 -20.79
C PRO A 19 2.84 -3.87 -21.67
N ARG A 20 1.80 -4.57 -22.14
CA ARG A 20 0.53 -3.96 -22.58
C ARG A 20 -0.62 -4.50 -21.73
N SER A 21 -0.58 -4.15 -20.46
CA SER A 21 -1.79 -3.83 -19.70
C SER A 21 -1.58 -2.42 -19.15
N ARG A 22 -2.11 -1.42 -19.85
CA ARG A 22 -2.13 -0.03 -19.37
C ARG A 22 -3.29 0.19 -18.40
N SER A 23 -3.61 -0.83 -17.59
CA SER A 23 -4.38 -0.66 -16.36
C SER A 23 -3.36 -0.18 -15.33
N SER A 24 -3.37 1.11 -15.01
CA SER A 24 -2.45 1.73 -14.05
C SER A 24 -2.58 1.00 -12.71
N PRO A 25 -1.67 0.08 -12.33
CA PRO A 25 -1.90 -0.83 -11.21
C PRO A 25 -2.18 -0.07 -9.90
N GLY A 26 -1.62 1.14 -9.77
CA GLY A 26 -1.78 1.98 -8.58
C GLY A 26 -3.03 2.87 -8.54
N ALA A 27 -3.93 2.85 -9.54
CA ALA A 27 -5.21 3.59 -9.46
C ALA A 27 -6.34 2.73 -8.89
N ASN A 28 -6.21 1.40 -8.99
CA ASN A 28 -7.24 0.44 -8.60
C ASN A 28 -7.24 0.19 -7.08
N ASP A 29 -6.07 0.29 -6.44
CA ASP A 29 -5.88 0.04 -5.01
C ASP A 29 -6.74 0.93 -4.09
N PRO A 30 -6.80 2.27 -4.26
CA PRO A 30 -7.62 3.10 -3.37
C PRO A 30 -9.12 2.82 -3.51
N MET A 31 -9.60 2.44 -4.72
CA MET A 31 -11.00 2.07 -4.92
C MET A 31 -11.33 0.71 -4.30
N ALA A 32 -10.41 -0.26 -4.40
CA ALA A 32 -10.56 -1.57 -3.78
C ALA A 32 -10.59 -1.47 -2.25
N VAL A 33 -9.69 -0.68 -1.66
CA VAL A 33 -9.67 -0.46 -0.21
C VAL A 33 -10.96 0.22 0.26
N PHE A 34 -11.44 1.24 -0.46
CA PHE A 34 -12.73 1.87 -0.13
C PHE A 34 -13.88 0.86 -0.11
N LEU A 35 -14.03 0.04 -1.16
CA LEU A 35 -15.10 -0.95 -1.23
C LEU A 35 -15.04 -1.97 -0.08
N THR A 36 -13.83 -2.37 0.33
CA THR A 36 -13.66 -3.26 1.49
C THR A 36 -14.04 -2.59 2.81
N LEU A 37 -13.70 -1.30 2.99
CA LEU A 37 -14.08 -0.55 4.18
C LEU A 37 -15.59 -0.34 4.25
N SER A 38 -16.24 0.04 3.14
CA SER A 38 -17.71 0.15 3.09
C SER A 38 -18.40 -1.18 3.41
N LEU A 39 -17.87 -2.29 2.91
CA LEU A 39 -18.42 -3.62 3.21
C LEU A 39 -18.26 -3.96 4.70
N ILE A 40 -17.11 -3.64 5.30
CA ILE A 40 -16.87 -3.82 6.73
C ILE A 40 -17.85 -2.96 7.55
N ASP A 41 -18.10 -1.72 7.15
CA ASP A 41 -19.03 -0.82 7.85
C ASP A 41 -20.47 -1.31 7.79
N ILE A 42 -20.93 -1.81 6.62
CA ILE A 42 -22.25 -2.43 6.48
C ILE A 42 -22.39 -3.64 7.41
N ILE A 43 -21.35 -4.48 7.49
CA ILE A 43 -21.34 -5.65 8.37
C ILE A 43 -21.29 -5.25 9.86
N ALA A 44 -20.53 -4.22 10.20
CA ALA A 44 -20.32 -3.77 11.58
C ALA A 44 -21.53 -3.02 12.16
N LEU A 45 -22.22 -2.22 11.34
CA LEU A 45 -23.38 -1.41 11.76
C LEU A 45 -24.70 -2.17 11.68
N GLY A 46 -24.79 -3.25 10.89
CA GLY A 46 -25.96 -4.13 10.81
C GLY A 46 -27.23 -3.50 10.20
N GLU A 47 -27.17 -2.23 9.81
CA GLU A 47 -28.26 -1.48 9.18
C GLU A 47 -28.17 -1.60 7.64
N PRO A 48 -29.30 -1.86 6.95
CA PRO A 48 -29.31 -1.86 5.49
C PRO A 48 -29.17 -0.42 4.98
N LEU A 49 -27.95 0.00 4.65
CA LEU A 49 -27.73 1.26 3.95
C LEU A 49 -28.47 1.22 2.60
N SER A 50 -29.30 2.24 2.38
CA SER A 50 -29.88 2.52 1.07
C SER A 50 -28.75 2.67 0.05
N ALA A 51 -28.84 1.94 -1.07
CA ALA A 51 -27.83 1.98 -2.14
C ALA A 51 -27.58 3.41 -2.65
N TRP A 52 -28.59 4.29 -2.58
CA TRP A 52 -28.48 5.71 -2.93
C TRP A 52 -27.74 6.53 -1.87
N GLY A 53 -27.89 6.21 -0.58
CA GLY A 53 -27.13 6.85 0.50
C GLY A 53 -25.65 6.53 0.39
N LEU A 54 -25.31 5.26 0.13
CA LEU A 54 -23.93 4.81 -0.04
C LEU A 54 -23.19 5.54 -1.19
N ILE A 55 -23.88 5.80 -2.29
CA ILE A 55 -23.32 6.56 -3.42
C ILE A 55 -23.07 8.02 -3.03
N GLY A 56 -23.99 8.63 -2.26
CA GLY A 56 -23.84 9.99 -1.74
C GLY A 56 -22.65 10.12 -0.79
N ASP A 57 -22.54 9.22 0.18
CA ASP A 57 -21.45 9.18 1.14
C ASP A 57 -20.11 8.92 0.43
N PHE A 58 -20.09 8.01 -0.55
CA PHE A 58 -18.91 7.79 -1.38
C PHE A 58 -18.47 9.05 -2.14
N LEU A 59 -19.41 9.76 -2.77
CA LEU A 59 -19.09 11.00 -3.50
C LEU A 59 -18.58 12.10 -2.56
N TRP A 60 -19.13 12.19 -1.34
CA TRP A 60 -18.68 13.12 -0.33
C TRP A 60 -17.25 12.77 0.15
N ASP A 61 -17.02 11.51 0.50
CA ASP A 61 -15.71 11.02 0.94
C ASP A 61 -14.64 11.20 -0.14
N LEU A 62 -15.00 10.91 -1.39
CA LEU A 62 -14.14 11.07 -2.55
C LEU A 62 -13.86 12.56 -2.81
N GLY A 63 -14.89 13.40 -2.77
CA GLY A 63 -14.77 14.84 -2.99
C GLY A 63 -13.89 15.51 -1.95
N LEU A 64 -14.17 15.28 -0.66
CA LEU A 64 -13.40 15.86 0.43
C LEU A 64 -11.97 15.30 0.46
N GLY A 65 -11.80 14.01 0.19
CA GLY A 65 -10.48 13.38 0.02
C GLY A 65 -9.69 13.98 -1.14
N ALA A 66 -10.33 14.25 -2.28
CA ALA A 66 -9.69 14.85 -3.43
C ALA A 66 -9.25 16.29 -3.19
N VAL A 67 -10.14 17.11 -2.64
CA VAL A 67 -9.84 18.52 -2.31
C VAL A 67 -8.77 18.61 -1.23
N GLY A 68 -8.91 17.84 -0.14
CA GLY A 68 -7.96 17.79 0.95
C GLY A 68 -6.57 17.33 0.51
N GLY A 69 -6.51 16.30 -0.35
CA GLY A 69 -5.25 15.81 -0.92
C GLY A 69 -4.57 16.80 -1.87
N MET A 70 -5.32 17.51 -2.72
CA MET A 70 -4.75 18.53 -3.59
C MET A 70 -4.18 19.72 -2.81
N ILE A 71 -4.94 20.23 -1.83
CA ILE A 71 -4.51 21.33 -0.97
C ILE A 71 -3.31 20.92 -0.12
N GLY A 72 -3.39 19.75 0.53
CA GLY A 72 -2.31 19.20 1.35
C GLY A 72 -1.04 18.95 0.56
N GLY A 73 -1.15 18.37 -0.65
CA GLY A 73 -0.04 18.15 -1.57
C GLY A 73 0.63 19.44 -2.04
N ALA A 74 -0.16 20.45 -2.41
CA ALA A 74 0.36 21.75 -2.81
C ALA A 74 1.08 22.46 -1.65
N ALA A 75 0.48 22.44 -0.44
CA ALA A 75 1.07 22.99 0.76
C ALA A 75 2.38 22.29 1.13
N LEU A 76 2.41 20.96 1.10
CA LEU A 76 3.61 20.16 1.39
C LEU A 76 4.71 20.41 0.35
N ALA A 77 4.37 20.47 -0.94
CA ALA A 77 5.33 20.77 -1.99
C ALA A 77 5.92 22.19 -1.85
N ALA A 78 5.10 23.18 -1.48
CA ALA A 78 5.57 24.53 -1.19
C ALA A 78 6.48 24.56 0.04
N LEU A 79 6.14 23.82 1.09
CA LEU A 79 6.91 23.75 2.33
C LEU A 79 8.27 23.08 2.12
N LEU A 80 8.32 21.99 1.36
CA LEU A 80 9.58 21.32 0.95
C LEU A 80 10.47 22.23 0.09
N LYS A 81 9.90 23.14 -0.69
CA LYS A 81 10.67 24.14 -1.47
C LYS A 81 11.20 25.27 -0.60
N ARG A 82 10.49 25.64 0.47
CA ARG A 82 10.85 26.76 1.36
C ARG A 82 11.82 26.36 2.46
N VAL A 83 11.69 25.17 3.03
CA VAL A 83 12.51 24.71 4.15
C VAL A 83 13.74 23.97 3.63
N ARG A 84 14.94 24.47 3.97
CA ARG A 84 16.19 23.75 3.74
C ARG A 84 16.33 22.63 4.78
N LEU A 85 15.67 21.50 4.51
CA LEU A 85 15.75 20.31 5.35
C LEU A 85 17.06 19.56 5.12
N SER A 86 17.64 19.02 6.19
CA SER A 86 18.77 18.10 6.09
C SER A 86 18.33 16.82 5.35
N PRO A 87 19.21 16.17 4.56
CA PRO A 87 18.86 15.05 3.70
C PRO A 87 18.18 13.86 4.41
N GLY A 88 18.46 13.64 5.70
CA GLY A 88 17.84 12.58 6.51
C GLY A 88 16.51 12.95 7.17
N LEU A 89 16.21 14.25 7.30
CA LEU A 89 14.97 14.74 7.91
C LEU A 89 13.82 14.83 6.91
N ALA A 90 14.12 14.98 5.61
CA ALA A 90 13.11 15.11 4.57
C ALA A 90 12.15 13.90 4.43
N PRO A 91 12.61 12.63 4.47
CA PRO A 91 11.71 11.48 4.43
C PRO A 91 10.76 11.43 5.63
N LEU A 92 11.29 11.65 6.84
CA LEU A 92 10.50 11.68 8.07
C LEU A 92 9.44 12.80 8.03
N PHE A 93 9.83 13.98 7.53
CA PHE A 93 8.93 15.11 7.38
C PHE A 93 7.79 14.80 6.40
N VAL A 94 8.09 14.18 5.26
CA VAL A 94 7.06 13.78 4.28
C VAL A 94 6.13 12.72 4.86
N SER A 95 6.65 11.72 5.57
CA SER A 95 5.82 10.70 6.22
C SER A 95 4.91 11.32 7.29
N ALA A 96 5.44 12.20 8.13
CA ALA A 96 4.66 12.91 9.15
C ALA A 96 3.58 13.80 8.54
N ALA A 97 3.93 14.56 7.49
CA ALA A 97 2.97 15.38 6.77
C ALA A 97 1.88 14.54 6.08
N GLY A 98 2.23 13.38 5.53
CA GLY A 98 1.27 12.42 4.99
C GLY A 98 0.27 11.94 6.04
N VAL A 99 0.75 11.56 7.22
CA VAL A 99 -0.12 11.15 8.35
C VAL A 99 -0.98 12.31 8.86
N CYS A 100 -0.44 13.54 8.92
CA CYS A 100 -1.23 14.72 9.29
C CYS A 100 -2.35 15.01 8.27
N ILE A 101 -2.06 14.97 6.96
CA ILE A 101 -3.06 15.18 5.91
C ILE A 101 -4.12 14.07 5.97
N PHE A 102 -3.70 12.81 6.15
CA PHE A 102 -4.61 11.69 6.37
C PHE A 102 -5.58 11.97 7.51
N ALA A 103 -5.06 12.31 8.69
CA ALA A 103 -5.86 12.51 9.88
C ALA A 103 -6.80 13.72 9.76
N LEU A 104 -6.34 14.83 9.17
CA LEU A 104 -7.15 16.04 8.97
C LEU A 104 -8.31 15.80 8.02
N VAL A 105 -8.07 15.10 6.90
CA VAL A 105 -9.13 14.76 5.95
C VAL A 105 -10.09 13.74 6.55
N ASN A 106 -9.57 12.72 7.22
CA ASN A 106 -10.38 11.69 7.86
C ASN A 106 -11.27 12.27 8.97
N ALA A 107 -10.77 13.23 9.76
CA ALA A 107 -11.55 13.93 10.76
C ALA A 107 -12.69 14.79 10.16
N GLY A 108 -12.55 15.21 8.90
CA GLY A 108 -13.58 15.94 8.16
C GLY A 108 -14.68 15.06 7.54
N GLY A 109 -14.60 13.73 7.69
CA GLY A 109 -15.48 12.80 7.00
C GLY A 109 -15.13 12.69 5.51
N GLY A 110 -13.83 12.57 5.20
CA GLY A 110 -13.32 12.36 3.86
C GLY A 110 -12.35 11.19 3.79
N SER A 111 -12.12 10.66 2.60
CA SER A 111 -11.18 9.55 2.41
C SER A 111 -9.73 9.99 2.63
N GLY A 112 -9.19 9.74 3.82
CA GLY A 112 -7.79 10.03 4.16
C GLY A 112 -6.79 9.30 3.27
N LEU A 113 -7.09 8.05 2.88
CA LEU A 113 -6.23 7.26 1.97
C LEU A 113 -6.13 7.91 0.59
N LEU A 114 -7.25 8.32 0.01
CA LEU A 114 -7.28 9.03 -1.26
C LEU A 114 -6.52 10.36 -1.17
N ALA A 115 -6.68 11.08 -0.06
CA ALA A 115 -5.98 12.35 0.15
C ALA A 115 -4.46 12.19 0.17
N VAL A 116 -3.93 11.19 0.89
CA VAL A 116 -2.48 10.90 0.91
C VAL A 116 -1.98 10.45 -0.46
N TYR A 117 -2.76 9.63 -1.17
CA TYR A 117 -2.44 9.20 -2.53
C TYR A 117 -2.27 10.40 -3.48
N LEU A 118 -3.25 11.30 -3.50
CA LEU A 118 -3.20 12.52 -4.33
C LEU A 118 -2.10 13.48 -3.89
N THR A 119 -1.88 13.61 -2.58
CA THR A 119 -0.75 14.35 -2.00
C THR A 119 0.57 13.84 -2.59
N GLY A 120 0.77 12.52 -2.61
CA GLY A 120 1.96 11.89 -3.20
C GLY A 120 2.13 12.21 -4.69
N ILE A 121 1.06 12.16 -5.47
CA ILE A 121 1.07 12.53 -6.89
C ILE A 121 1.46 14.01 -7.08
N VAL A 122 0.85 14.93 -6.32
CA VAL A 122 1.11 16.37 -6.42
C VAL A 122 2.55 16.70 -6.02
N VAL A 123 3.05 16.11 -4.94
CA VAL A 123 4.44 16.28 -4.48
C VAL A 123 5.43 15.70 -5.49
N GLY A 124 5.16 14.50 -6.01
CA GLY A 124 5.98 13.86 -7.04
C GLY A 124 6.05 14.69 -8.34
N ASN A 125 4.92 15.24 -8.78
CA ASN A 125 4.86 16.10 -9.95
C ASN A 125 5.59 17.44 -9.74
N SER A 126 5.59 17.95 -8.51
CA SER A 126 6.24 19.23 -8.16
C SER A 126 7.78 19.18 -8.10
N ARG A 127 8.37 17.98 -8.20
CA ARG A 127 9.82 17.69 -8.18
C ARG A 127 10.60 18.52 -7.15
N PRO A 128 10.28 18.44 -5.84
CA PRO A 128 10.99 19.19 -4.81
C PRO A 128 12.48 18.80 -4.75
N PRO A 129 13.35 19.70 -4.26
CA PRO A 129 14.77 19.41 -4.10
C PRO A 129 14.98 18.16 -3.23
N GLY A 130 15.82 17.23 -3.68
CA GLY A 130 16.10 15.99 -2.92
C GLY A 130 15.03 14.90 -3.00
N LEU A 131 14.01 15.04 -3.86
CA LEU A 131 12.95 14.04 -4.07
C LEU A 131 13.49 12.62 -4.30
N ALA A 132 14.54 12.47 -5.11
CA ALA A 132 15.13 11.15 -5.41
C ALA A 132 15.61 10.41 -4.14
N ARG A 133 16.13 11.15 -3.15
CA ARG A 133 16.57 10.56 -1.88
C ARG A 133 15.39 10.18 -1.00
N ILE A 134 14.34 11.02 -0.99
CA ILE A 134 13.09 10.73 -0.27
C ILE A 134 12.48 9.43 -0.80
N LEU A 135 12.39 9.30 -2.14
CA LEU A 135 11.89 8.09 -2.79
C LEU A 135 12.76 6.89 -2.48
N SER A 136 14.09 6.99 -2.56
CA SER A 136 14.96 5.85 -2.26
C SER A 136 14.80 5.30 -0.84
N VAL A 137 14.51 6.16 0.13
CA VAL A 137 14.25 5.75 1.53
C VAL A 137 12.89 5.06 1.62
N HIS A 138 11.86 5.59 0.96
CA HIS A 138 10.53 4.97 0.92
C HIS A 138 10.52 3.64 0.14
N ASP A 139 11.32 3.52 -0.92
CA ASP A 139 11.49 2.28 -1.67
C ASP A 139 12.15 1.20 -0.80
N GLY A 140 13.16 1.59 -0.01
CA GLY A 140 13.76 0.70 1.00
C GLY A 140 12.74 0.25 2.05
N LEU A 141 11.86 1.15 2.51
CA LEU A 141 10.76 0.82 3.42
C LEU A 141 9.73 -0.11 2.77
N ALA A 142 9.36 0.12 1.51
CA ALA A 142 8.43 -0.74 0.78
C ALA A 142 8.98 -2.16 0.65
N TRP A 143 10.27 -2.30 0.35
CA TRP A 143 10.93 -3.60 0.31
C TRP A 143 10.95 -4.29 1.68
N LEU A 144 11.17 -3.53 2.76
CA LEU A 144 11.10 -4.05 4.13
C LEU A 144 9.68 -4.53 4.48
N MET A 145 8.64 -3.77 4.11
CA MET A 145 7.24 -4.16 4.30
C MET A 145 6.89 -5.43 3.50
N GLN A 146 7.47 -5.59 2.32
CA GLN A 146 7.28 -6.79 1.51
C GLN A 146 7.90 -8.04 2.16
N ILE A 147 9.12 -7.93 2.70
CA ILE A 147 9.72 -9.02 3.49
C ILE A 147 8.88 -9.29 4.75
N GLY A 148 8.41 -8.23 5.41
CA GLY A 148 7.54 -8.34 6.58
C GLY A 148 6.26 -9.13 6.30
N MET A 149 5.59 -8.86 5.18
CA MET A 149 4.41 -9.61 4.75
C MET A 149 4.72 -11.10 4.55
N PHE A 150 5.84 -11.42 3.88
CA PHE A 150 6.25 -12.81 3.70
C PHE A 150 6.63 -13.50 5.01
N LEU A 151 7.24 -12.77 5.94
CA LEU A 151 7.60 -13.29 7.26
C LEU A 151 6.35 -13.59 8.08
N ILE A 152 5.34 -12.70 8.07
CA ILE A 152 4.07 -12.92 8.76
C ILE A 152 3.34 -14.12 8.17
N LEU A 153 3.26 -14.24 6.84
CA LEU A 153 2.64 -15.40 6.18
C LEU A 153 3.40 -16.71 6.50
N GLY A 154 4.73 -16.68 6.50
CA GLY A 154 5.56 -17.83 6.89
C GLY A 154 5.38 -18.22 8.35
N LEU A 155 5.34 -17.24 9.27
CA LEU A 155 5.09 -17.46 10.69
C LEU A 155 3.67 -17.96 10.94
N LEU A 156 2.68 -17.49 10.17
CA LEU A 156 1.28 -17.89 10.30
C LEU A 156 1.02 -19.30 9.76
N VAL A 157 1.81 -19.79 8.79
CA VAL A 157 1.72 -21.14 8.23
C VAL A 157 2.14 -22.24 9.24
N GLU A 158 3.03 -21.95 10.19
CA GLU A 158 3.62 -22.97 11.08
C GLU A 158 2.79 -23.36 12.35
N PRO A 159 1.99 -22.51 13.04
CA PRO A 159 1.33 -22.90 14.29
C PRO A 159 -0.03 -23.60 14.10
N MET A 160 -0.71 -23.45 12.95
CA MET A 160 -2.09 -23.96 12.80
C MET A 160 -2.18 -25.47 12.52
N ASN A 161 -1.07 -26.15 12.24
CA ASN A 161 -1.04 -27.60 12.04
C ASN A 161 -0.43 -28.39 13.23
N SER A 162 0.19 -27.73 14.20
CA SER A 162 0.93 -28.37 15.31
C SER A 162 0.13 -28.46 16.62
N SER A 163 -1.19 -28.60 16.54
CA SER A 163 -2.01 -29.10 17.67
C SER A 163 -2.50 -30.53 17.45
N ARG A 164 -2.09 -31.19 16.36
CA ARG A 164 -2.41 -32.61 16.14
C ARG A 164 -1.47 -33.49 16.94
N SER A 165 -1.82 -33.63 18.22
CA SER A 165 -1.63 -34.81 19.07
C SER A 165 -0.52 -35.77 18.61
N ARG A 166 0.66 -35.69 19.25
CA ARG A 166 1.51 -36.88 19.37
C ARG A 166 0.93 -37.75 20.50
N PRO A 167 0.21 -38.85 20.23
CA PRO A 167 0.08 -39.87 21.25
C PRO A 167 1.45 -40.49 21.42
N ARG A 168 2.04 -40.23 22.58
CA ARG A 168 3.21 -40.90 23.11
C ARG A 168 2.87 -42.39 23.25
N ARG A 169 3.15 -43.21 22.23
CA ARG A 169 3.14 -44.67 22.41
C ARG A 169 4.43 -45.08 23.10
N SER A 170 4.34 -45.16 24.43
CA SER A 170 5.23 -45.98 25.23
C SER A 170 5.13 -47.44 24.79
N ALA A 171 6.29 -48.06 24.65
CA ALA A 171 6.58 -49.45 24.97
C ALA A 171 5.47 -50.51 24.73
N SER A 172 5.69 -51.40 23.78
CA SER A 172 5.48 -52.81 24.08
C SER A 172 6.65 -53.64 23.56
N ARG A 173 7.42 -54.14 24.51
CA ARG A 173 8.19 -55.38 24.38
C ARG A 173 7.38 -56.38 23.56
N ARG A 174 8.03 -56.98 22.56
CA ARG A 174 7.70 -58.33 22.09
C ARG A 174 8.99 -58.95 21.57
N CYS A 175 9.21 -60.17 22.07
CA CYS A 175 10.40 -61.00 21.98
C CYS A 175 10.84 -61.30 20.54
#